data_AF-A0A4Q8R2S1-F1
#
_entry.id   AF-A0A4Q8R2S1-F1
#
_cell.length_a   1.000
_cell.length_b   1.000
_cell.length_c   1.000
_cell.angle_alpha   90.00
_cell.angle_beta   90.00
_cell.angle_gamma   90.00
#
_symmetry.space_group_name_H-M   'P 1'
#
loop_
_entity.id
_entity.type
_entity.pdbx_description
1 polymer ?
#
loop_
_entity_poly.entity_id
_entity_poly.type
_entity_poly.pdbx_seq_one_letter_code
_entity_poly.pdbx_strand_id
1 'polypeptide(L)'
;MGWINNAVAAVWSIGRRADDSGDQDRYYGDDADFYYESVGKRSTAGVRITPMAAMRLSAFAACAKVLAETIASLPVSVNKIMPDDGRQAWPSHPIAELIRYQPNRTQTAVEFWESIILHAVLFGTGYAEIVPGTRGAVDQLKFLRSDRVVQDQLRDETLRFAVSNPNTGGSRVLLQDEVLRIPSLSLDGVNGLSMLDLAAESIGLGVAADQYASRIFSNNLNMGGFITTQKRMSREAIRNLIARLMEKYASPENFHRPAILQDGAKFEPASMKASEAQLLEARKWQIAELARYFRIPLHMLGVDDQTNRSTVEEQSINFVKYTIRPWARRIEQAIRRDLIIATGLYEVKFNLDALERGNLAARKDYWAAALGEGGNRPGWMCVNEVRVAEGLNIINEPWAWEVPRGLPAAQPKPAVAQENQANPDDATDAMAAPAPKIGVLQSDALITVPKESGQAAGTVLYQNLVRMIERLWGPSHNSAIWLMSNEVLGVVLDLDAASDKKIFTTDADGTRRLLSYPIEVCEYTPALSSVGDILLGDFSQYIVAQKDDNPDFLSSIHVKFSTDESAFKLRYRVDGAPGWKTPITPKNSTLTVSPFVALGAR
;
A
#
# COMPACT_ATOMS: atom_id res chain seq x y z
N MET A 1 -26.46 -13.69 50.46
CA MET A 1 -26.46 -12.46 49.63
C MET A 1 -25.72 -11.27 50.25
N GLY A 2 -25.38 -11.23 51.55
CA GLY A 2 -24.67 -10.08 52.15
C GLY A 2 -23.12 -10.04 52.00
N TRP A 3 -22.48 -11.17 51.64
CA TRP A 3 -21.02 -11.25 51.55
C TRP A 3 -20.40 -10.65 50.27
N ILE A 4 -21.17 -10.59 49.18
CA ILE A 4 -20.73 -10.00 47.90
C ILE A 4 -20.74 -8.47 47.99
N ASN A 5 -21.75 -7.88 48.65
CA ASN A 5 -21.81 -6.42 48.84
C ASN A 5 -20.70 -5.89 49.75
N ASN A 6 -20.28 -6.66 50.77
CA ASN A 6 -19.19 -6.25 51.65
C ASN A 6 -17.79 -6.40 51.00
N ALA A 7 -17.62 -7.36 50.09
CA ALA A 7 -16.38 -7.49 49.32
C ALA A 7 -16.23 -6.36 48.29
N VAL A 8 -17.33 -5.96 47.64
CA VAL A 8 -17.34 -4.82 46.71
C VAL A 8 -17.12 -3.49 47.46
N ALA A 9 -17.73 -3.31 48.64
CA ALA A 9 -17.50 -2.11 49.47
C ALA A 9 -16.07 -2.01 50.02
N ALA A 10 -15.43 -3.13 50.36
CA ALA A 10 -14.04 -3.15 50.83
C ALA A 10 -13.04 -2.77 49.73
N VAL A 11 -13.25 -3.26 48.50
CA VAL A 11 -12.43 -2.91 47.34
C VAL A 11 -12.59 -1.43 46.95
N TRP A 12 -13.79 -0.87 47.10
CA TRP A 12 -14.04 0.57 46.89
C TRP A 12 -13.45 1.48 47.98
N SER A 13 -13.24 0.96 49.21
CA SER A 13 -12.67 1.73 50.32
C SER A 13 -11.13 1.81 50.34
N ILE A 14 -10.46 0.88 49.64
CA ILE A 14 -9.00 0.82 49.57
C ILE A 14 -8.44 1.82 48.53
N GLY A 15 -9.24 2.22 47.55
CA GLY A 15 -8.87 3.24 46.56
C GLY A 15 -8.91 4.69 47.06
N ARG A 16 -9.22 4.95 48.35
CA ARG A 16 -9.40 6.31 48.90
C ARG A 16 -8.53 6.64 50.13
N ARG A 17 -7.53 5.82 50.45
CA ARG A 17 -6.59 6.08 51.55
C ARG A 17 -5.15 6.02 51.06
N ALA A 18 -4.74 7.06 50.36
CA ALA A 18 -3.33 7.36 50.09
C ALA A 18 -3.17 8.87 49.80
N ASP A 19 -3.77 9.74 50.62
CA ASP A 19 -3.63 11.19 50.44
C ASP A 19 -3.43 11.95 51.77
N ASP A 20 -2.82 11.31 52.78
CA ASP A 20 -2.65 11.94 54.10
C ASP A 20 -1.32 11.60 54.80
N SER A 21 -0.25 11.40 54.03
CA SER A 21 1.12 11.37 54.58
C SER A 21 1.96 12.40 53.83
N GLY A 22 2.30 13.47 54.52
CA GLY A 22 3.11 14.58 54.02
C GLY A 22 4.51 14.15 53.62
N ASP A 23 4.67 13.79 52.36
CA ASP A 23 5.95 13.76 51.68
C ASP A 23 5.85 14.65 50.42
N GLN A 24 6.59 15.75 50.45
CA GLN A 24 6.64 16.75 49.39
C GLN A 24 7.53 16.24 48.26
N ASP A 25 7.09 15.22 47.52
CA ASP A 25 7.75 14.82 46.28
C ASP A 25 6.87 15.09 45.06
N ARG A 26 7.37 16.04 44.27
CA ARG A 26 6.89 16.58 43.00
C ARG A 26 6.19 15.55 42.11
N TYR A 27 4.88 15.48 42.22
CA TYR A 27 4.00 15.05 41.14
C TYR A 27 3.28 16.29 40.61
N TYR A 28 3.77 16.88 39.52
CA TYR A 28 2.99 17.81 38.71
C TYR A 28 1.91 16.98 37.99
N GLY A 29 0.83 16.65 38.70
CA GLY A 29 -0.35 15.99 38.16
C GLY A 29 -1.44 17.00 37.84
N ASP A 30 -1.65 17.23 36.55
CA ASP A 30 -2.91 17.38 35.79
C ASP A 30 -4.08 18.27 36.27
N ASP A 31 -4.08 18.88 37.45
CA ASP A 31 -5.25 19.67 37.92
C ASP A 31 -5.14 21.19 37.63
N ALA A 32 -3.95 21.70 37.34
CA ALA A 32 -3.75 23.13 37.08
C ALA A 32 -4.11 23.55 35.62
N ASP A 33 -4.07 22.61 34.67
CA ASP A 33 -4.32 22.88 33.25
C ASP A 33 -5.79 22.68 32.82
N PHE A 34 -6.62 22.10 33.70
CA PHE A 34 -8.04 21.78 33.42
C PHE A 34 -8.87 23.01 32.97
N TYR A 35 -8.54 24.20 33.47
CA TYR A 35 -9.30 25.43 33.20
C TYR A 35 -8.91 26.11 31.88
N TYR A 36 -7.79 25.73 31.27
CA TYR A 36 -7.25 26.39 30.07
C TYR A 36 -7.12 25.46 28.84
N GLU A 37 -7.34 24.15 28.99
CA GLU A 37 -7.45 23.23 27.87
C GLU A 37 -8.86 23.21 27.26
N SER A 38 -8.92 23.07 25.93
CA SER A 38 -10.17 22.84 25.20
C SER A 38 -10.90 21.63 25.80
N VAL A 39 -12.21 21.75 26.06
CA VAL A 39 -13.03 20.70 26.69
C VAL A 39 -13.05 19.44 25.80
N GLY A 40 -12.12 18.53 26.04
CA GLY A 40 -11.98 17.30 25.26
C GLY A 40 -13.17 16.36 25.44
N LYS A 41 -13.55 15.65 24.37
CA LYS A 41 -14.62 14.65 24.37
C LYS A 41 -14.18 13.41 25.16
N ARG A 42 -15.10 12.81 25.92
CA ARG A 42 -14.83 11.55 26.64
C ARG A 42 -15.15 10.37 25.73
N SER A 43 -14.19 9.47 25.53
CA SER A 43 -14.43 8.22 24.79
C SER A 43 -15.19 7.20 25.63
N THR A 44 -15.77 6.21 24.96
CA THR A 44 -16.43 5.06 25.59
C THR A 44 -15.45 4.25 26.45
N ALA A 45 -14.16 4.26 26.09
CA ALA A 45 -13.08 3.67 26.89
C ALA A 45 -12.79 4.45 28.20
N GLY A 46 -13.46 5.59 28.42
CA GLY A 46 -13.36 6.39 29.65
C GLY A 46 -12.25 7.45 29.64
N VAL A 47 -11.41 7.49 28.61
CA VAL A 47 -10.30 8.44 28.44
C VAL A 47 -10.83 9.76 27.87
N ARG A 48 -10.35 10.89 28.41
CA ARG A 48 -10.65 12.21 27.87
C ARG A 48 -9.69 12.54 26.73
N ILE A 49 -10.23 12.95 25.59
CA ILE A 49 -9.46 13.22 24.38
C ILE A 49 -9.41 14.72 24.18
N THR A 50 -8.27 15.30 24.50
CA THR A 50 -7.92 16.68 24.14
C THR A 50 -7.05 16.67 22.87
N PRO A 51 -6.97 17.79 22.13
CA PRO A 51 -6.07 17.90 20.98
C PRO A 51 -4.63 17.52 21.32
N MET A 52 -4.15 17.91 22.51
CA MET A 52 -2.82 17.55 23.00
C MET A 52 -2.69 16.05 23.25
N ALA A 53 -3.69 15.43 23.90
CA ALA A 53 -3.70 13.98 24.14
C ALA A 53 -3.70 13.19 22.82
N ALA A 54 -4.42 13.65 21.80
CA ALA A 54 -4.40 13.02 20.48
C ALA A 54 -3.06 13.17 19.77
N MET A 55 -2.40 14.33 19.89
CA MET A 55 -1.05 14.55 19.34
C MET A 55 0.03 13.76 20.07
N ARG A 56 -0.21 13.29 21.30
CA ARG A 56 0.68 12.34 21.99
C ARG A 56 0.62 10.93 21.37
N LEU A 57 -0.46 10.58 20.68
CA LEU A 57 -0.57 9.30 19.97
C LEU A 57 0.21 9.39 18.64
N SER A 58 1.26 8.58 18.51
CA SER A 58 2.20 8.64 17.39
C SER A 58 1.52 8.52 16.02
N ALA A 59 0.55 7.60 15.88
CA ALA A 59 -0.17 7.37 14.64
C ALA A 59 -0.98 8.60 14.19
N PHE A 60 -1.68 9.26 15.13
CA PHE A 60 -2.46 10.46 14.83
C PHE A 60 -1.55 11.65 14.51
N ALA A 61 -0.49 11.83 15.30
CA ALA A 61 0.49 12.89 15.07
C ALA A 61 1.19 12.73 13.71
N ALA A 62 1.59 11.50 13.34
CA ALA A 62 2.20 11.22 12.05
C ALA A 62 1.22 11.51 10.89
N CYS A 63 -0.04 11.10 10.99
CA CYS A 63 -1.05 11.42 9.99
C CYS A 63 -1.24 12.93 9.81
N ALA A 64 -1.39 13.67 10.91
CA ALA A 64 -1.59 15.11 10.89
C ALA A 64 -0.38 15.84 10.30
N LYS A 65 0.84 15.43 10.67
CA LYS A 65 2.11 15.98 10.14
C LYS A 65 2.28 15.70 8.66
N VAL A 66 2.14 14.44 8.22
CA VAL A 66 2.28 14.07 6.81
C VAL A 66 1.32 14.88 5.95
N LEU A 67 0.08 15.09 6.39
CA LEU A 67 -0.86 15.95 5.67
C LEU A 67 -0.41 17.42 5.64
N ALA A 68 -0.14 18.00 6.81
CA ALA A 68 0.16 19.44 6.95
C ALA A 68 1.49 19.82 6.29
N GLU A 69 2.55 19.08 6.55
CA GLU A 69 3.89 19.33 6.02
C GLU A 69 3.95 19.12 4.50
N THR A 70 3.28 18.08 3.97
CA THR A 70 3.23 17.86 2.52
C THR A 70 2.57 19.03 1.82
N ILE A 71 1.41 19.51 2.29
CA ILE A 71 0.74 20.65 1.66
C ILE A 71 1.55 21.95 1.83
N ALA A 72 2.12 22.18 3.02
CA ALA A 72 2.92 23.38 3.30
C ALA A 72 4.20 23.47 2.45
N SER A 73 4.75 22.31 2.06
CA SER A 73 5.92 22.21 1.17
C SER A 73 5.64 22.55 -0.30
N LEU A 74 4.36 22.55 -0.72
CA LEU A 74 3.99 22.77 -2.11
C LEU A 74 4.20 24.24 -2.52
N PRO A 75 4.86 24.51 -3.66
CA PRO A 75 4.95 25.85 -4.20
C PRO A 75 3.58 26.36 -4.62
N VAL A 76 3.26 27.59 -4.21
CA VAL A 76 2.05 28.30 -4.64
C VAL A 76 2.41 29.39 -5.63
N SER A 77 1.67 29.47 -6.73
CA SER A 77 1.77 30.56 -7.69
C SER A 77 0.45 31.32 -7.82
N VAL A 78 0.56 32.64 -8.00
CA VAL A 78 -0.54 33.48 -8.46
C VAL A 78 -0.44 33.57 -9.97
N ASN A 79 -1.51 33.25 -10.67
CA ASN A 79 -1.61 33.32 -12.13
C ASN A 79 -2.63 34.40 -12.51
N LYS A 80 -2.33 35.16 -13.56
CA LYS A 80 -3.27 36.06 -14.21
C LYS A 80 -4.01 35.29 -15.31
N ILE A 81 -5.33 35.40 -15.32
CA ILE A 81 -6.19 34.87 -16.37
C ILE A 81 -6.19 35.89 -17.51
N MET A 82 -5.76 35.45 -18.68
CA MET A 82 -5.76 36.24 -19.91
C MET A 82 -7.13 36.20 -20.60
N PRO A 83 -7.44 37.16 -21.49
CA PRO A 83 -8.70 37.17 -22.24
C PRO A 83 -8.98 35.89 -23.03
N ASP A 84 -7.94 35.18 -23.45
CA ASP A 84 -8.02 33.91 -24.20
C ASP A 84 -8.07 32.66 -23.28
N ASP A 85 -8.43 32.83 -22.00
CA ASP A 85 -8.39 31.79 -20.94
C ASP A 85 -7.00 31.19 -20.67
N GLY A 86 -5.96 31.79 -21.26
CA GLY A 86 -4.56 31.50 -20.95
C GLY A 86 -4.19 31.90 -19.53
N ARG A 87 -3.29 31.14 -18.89
CA ARG A 87 -2.81 31.43 -17.53
C ARG A 87 -1.34 31.81 -17.58
N GLN A 88 -1.01 33.00 -17.09
CA GLN A 88 0.38 33.45 -16.97
C GLN A 88 0.73 33.65 -15.50
N ALA A 89 1.87 33.09 -15.06
CA ALA A 89 2.38 33.34 -13.71
C ALA A 89 2.62 34.85 -13.50
N TRP A 90 2.14 35.38 -12.38
CA TRP A 90 2.26 36.80 -12.02
C TRP A 90 2.93 36.97 -10.65
N PRO A 91 4.28 36.87 -10.57
CA PRO A 91 5.01 36.97 -9.31
C PRO A 91 4.90 38.33 -8.62
N SER A 92 4.61 39.39 -9.39
CA SER A 92 4.53 40.76 -8.88
C SER A 92 3.20 41.08 -8.16
N HIS A 93 2.32 40.10 -7.94
CA HIS A 93 1.11 40.33 -7.14
C HIS A 93 1.47 40.56 -5.66
N PRO A 94 0.88 41.54 -4.94
CA PRO A 94 1.14 41.75 -3.51
C PRO A 94 0.92 40.49 -2.65
N ILE A 95 -0.11 39.71 -2.99
CA ILE A 95 -0.45 38.45 -2.30
C ILE A 95 0.58 37.33 -2.56
N ALA A 96 1.30 37.36 -3.68
CA ALA A 96 2.25 36.30 -4.04
C ALA A 96 3.40 36.20 -3.04
N GLU A 97 3.91 37.34 -2.55
CA GLU A 97 4.95 37.39 -1.52
C GLU A 97 4.44 36.83 -0.18
N LEU A 98 3.20 37.19 0.20
CA LEU A 98 2.57 36.78 1.45
C LEU A 98 2.34 35.28 1.52
N ILE A 99 1.76 34.69 0.47
CA ILE A 99 1.42 33.26 0.45
C ILE A 99 2.68 32.39 0.33
N ARG A 100 3.70 32.86 -0.40
CA ARG A 100 4.87 32.06 -0.75
C ARG A 100 6.00 32.13 0.27
N TYR A 101 6.24 33.29 0.89
CA TYR A 101 7.42 33.49 1.72
C TYR A 101 7.07 33.89 3.15
N GLN A 102 6.32 34.97 3.33
CA GLN A 102 6.13 35.57 4.65
C GLN A 102 4.70 36.11 4.82
N PRO A 103 3.77 35.30 5.38
CA PRO A 103 2.40 35.73 5.62
C PRO A 103 2.30 36.80 6.71
N ASN A 104 3.19 36.75 7.70
CA ASN A 104 3.25 37.72 8.79
C ASN A 104 4.69 37.92 9.25
N ARG A 105 4.93 38.91 10.13
CA ARG A 105 6.27 39.23 10.63
C ARG A 105 6.90 38.11 11.47
N THR A 106 6.10 37.18 11.99
CA THR A 106 6.52 36.19 13.00
C THR A 106 6.79 34.80 12.43
N GLN A 107 6.17 34.44 11.31
CA GLN A 107 6.16 33.09 10.74
C GLN A 107 6.51 33.11 9.26
N THR A 108 7.14 32.04 8.82
CA THR A 108 7.31 31.74 7.38
C THR A 108 6.03 31.15 6.80
N ALA A 109 5.94 31.12 5.46
CA ALA A 109 4.78 30.53 4.78
C ALA A 109 4.55 29.05 5.14
N VAL A 110 5.62 28.27 5.28
CA VAL A 110 5.53 26.84 5.63
C VAL A 110 4.91 26.67 7.02
N GLU A 111 5.44 27.37 8.03
CA GLU A 111 4.93 27.31 9.41
C GLU A 111 3.47 27.76 9.51
N PHE A 112 3.09 28.77 8.73
CA PHE A 112 1.73 29.28 8.69
C PHE A 112 0.74 28.28 8.08
N TRP A 113 1.05 27.72 6.90
CA TRP A 113 0.20 26.74 6.24
C TRP A 113 0.09 25.46 7.06
N GLU A 114 1.20 24.99 7.64
CA GLU A 114 1.22 23.85 8.55
C GLU A 114 0.30 24.10 9.76
N SER A 115 0.41 25.27 10.39
CA SER A 115 -0.42 25.65 11.54
C SER A 115 -1.91 25.69 11.19
N ILE A 116 -2.27 26.28 10.04
CA ILE A 116 -3.66 26.36 9.57
C ILE A 116 -4.25 24.97 9.32
N ILE A 117 -3.52 24.11 8.60
CA ILE A 117 -4.02 22.78 8.25
C ILE A 117 -4.14 21.91 9.49
N LEU A 118 -3.17 22.00 10.41
CA LEU A 118 -3.24 21.32 11.69
C LEU A 118 -4.48 21.74 12.49
N HIS A 119 -4.80 23.04 12.52
CA HIS A 119 -6.01 23.52 13.19
C HIS A 119 -7.29 23.12 12.45
N ALA A 120 -7.28 23.06 11.13
CA ALA A 120 -8.40 22.54 10.34
C ALA A 120 -8.64 21.05 10.61
N VAL A 121 -7.59 20.27 10.89
CA VAL A 121 -7.70 18.87 11.30
C VAL A 121 -8.23 18.73 12.74
N LEU A 122 -7.63 19.47 13.69
CA LEU A 122 -7.91 19.34 15.12
C LEU A 122 -9.25 19.95 15.56
N PHE A 123 -9.64 21.07 14.95
CA PHE A 123 -10.83 21.83 15.33
C PHE A 123 -11.85 21.95 14.18
N GLY A 124 -11.55 21.33 13.04
CA GLY A 124 -12.42 21.29 11.87
C GLY A 124 -12.30 22.50 10.94
N THR A 125 -11.87 23.66 11.42
CA THR A 125 -11.65 24.85 10.58
C THR A 125 -10.36 25.56 10.98
N GLY A 126 -9.56 25.96 9.99
CA GLY A 126 -8.41 26.84 10.17
C GLY A 126 -8.79 28.29 9.87
N TYR A 127 -8.34 29.23 10.73
CA TYR A 127 -8.63 30.66 10.61
C TYR A 127 -7.35 31.49 10.57
N ALA A 128 -7.39 32.56 9.79
CA ALA A 128 -6.40 33.63 9.85
C ALA A 128 -7.07 35.00 9.73
N GLU A 129 -6.63 35.96 10.54
CA GLU A 129 -7.05 37.35 10.45
C GLU A 129 -6.34 38.02 9.26
N ILE A 130 -7.13 38.66 8.42
CA ILE A 130 -6.67 39.49 7.32
C ILE A 130 -6.44 40.89 7.87
N VAL A 131 -5.17 41.32 7.88
CA VAL A 131 -4.78 42.65 8.35
C VAL A 131 -4.46 43.53 7.15
N PRO A 132 -5.21 44.62 6.92
CA PRO A 132 -4.88 45.58 5.87
C PRO A 132 -3.67 46.43 6.29
N GLY A 133 -2.96 46.98 5.31
CA GLY A 133 -1.77 47.78 5.57
C GLY A 133 -1.30 48.59 4.37
N THR A 134 -0.06 49.07 4.43
CA THR A 134 0.50 49.95 3.40
C THR A 134 0.71 49.28 2.05
N ARG A 135 0.80 47.93 2.00
CA ARG A 135 0.96 47.18 0.75
C ARG A 135 -0.37 46.86 0.05
N GLY A 136 -1.51 47.13 0.68
CA GLY A 136 -2.84 46.95 0.09
C GLY A 136 -3.89 46.43 1.08
N ALA A 137 -5.02 45.96 0.52
CA ALA A 137 -6.14 45.42 1.29
C ALA A 137 -5.77 44.18 2.13
N VAL A 138 -4.79 43.41 1.67
CA VAL A 138 -4.20 42.28 2.40
C VAL A 138 -2.70 42.56 2.54
N ASP A 139 -2.26 42.99 3.72
CA ASP A 139 -0.84 43.24 4.02
C ASP A 139 -0.24 42.10 4.86
N GLN A 140 -1.00 41.54 5.80
CA GLN A 140 -0.56 40.44 6.66
C GLN A 140 -1.68 39.44 6.93
N LEU A 141 -1.31 38.17 7.08
CA LEU A 141 -2.17 37.07 7.51
C LEU A 141 -1.71 36.59 8.88
N LYS A 142 -2.48 36.92 9.92
CA LYS A 142 -2.18 36.49 11.29
C LYS A 142 -2.92 35.21 11.61
N PHE A 143 -2.18 34.17 11.98
CA PHE A 143 -2.77 32.92 12.41
C PHE A 143 -3.67 33.13 13.65
N LEU A 144 -4.90 32.59 13.59
CA LEU A 144 -5.84 32.60 14.70
C LEU A 144 -6.01 31.16 15.21
N ARG A 145 -5.83 30.97 16.53
CA ARG A 145 -6.05 29.66 17.16
C ARG A 145 -7.55 29.33 17.12
N SER A 146 -7.92 28.27 16.41
CA SER A 146 -9.33 27.94 16.13
C SER A 146 -10.18 27.64 17.35
N ASP A 147 -9.60 27.16 18.44
CA ASP A 147 -10.29 26.92 19.71
C ASP A 147 -10.73 28.21 20.44
N ARG A 148 -10.21 29.37 20.01
CA ARG A 148 -10.55 30.70 20.54
C ARG A 148 -11.49 31.48 19.61
N VAL A 149 -11.89 30.87 18.50
CA VAL A 149 -12.78 31.47 17.51
C VAL A 149 -14.14 30.81 17.64
N VAL A 150 -15.15 31.59 18.03
CA VAL A 150 -16.55 31.17 17.95
C VAL A 150 -17.13 31.79 16.69
N GLN A 151 -17.60 30.93 15.78
CA GLN A 151 -18.26 31.34 14.57
C GLN A 151 -19.76 31.32 14.75
N ASP A 152 -20.41 32.43 14.42
CA ASP A 152 -21.87 32.52 14.33
C ASP A 152 -22.28 32.97 12.93
N GLN A 153 -23.47 32.55 12.51
CA GLN A 153 -24.11 33.05 11.31
C GLN A 153 -25.20 34.05 11.69
N LEU A 154 -25.18 35.25 11.09
CA LEU A 154 -26.22 36.25 11.26
C LEU A 154 -27.48 35.88 10.45
N ARG A 155 -28.56 36.64 10.66
CA ARG A 155 -29.84 36.45 9.96
C ARG A 155 -29.75 36.68 8.45
N ASP A 156 -28.78 37.46 8.01
CA ASP A 156 -28.47 37.75 6.61
C ASP A 156 -27.48 36.75 6.00
N GLU A 157 -27.25 35.62 6.67
CA GLU A 157 -26.33 34.54 6.30
C GLU A 157 -24.84 34.91 6.35
N THR A 158 -24.50 36.16 6.72
CA THR A 158 -23.11 36.59 6.89
C THR A 158 -22.48 35.94 8.12
N LEU A 159 -21.19 35.63 8.04
CA LEU A 159 -20.46 35.03 9.15
C LEU A 159 -19.82 36.12 10.03
N ARG A 160 -19.97 35.96 11.34
CA ARG A 160 -19.19 36.70 12.35
C ARG A 160 -18.30 35.75 13.14
N PHE A 161 -17.15 36.26 13.53
CA PHE A 161 -16.17 35.50 14.30
C PHE A 161 -15.84 36.25 15.59
N ALA A 162 -16.25 35.70 16.73
CA ALA A 162 -15.83 36.20 18.04
C ALA A 162 -14.51 35.55 18.44
N VAL A 163 -13.44 36.33 18.47
CA VAL A 163 -12.09 35.90 18.82
C VAL A 163 -11.76 36.33 20.25
N SER A 164 -11.52 35.36 21.12
CA SER A 164 -11.10 35.62 22.49
C SER A 164 -9.59 35.86 22.58
N ASN A 165 -9.18 36.97 23.20
CA ASN A 165 -7.77 37.30 23.41
C ASN A 165 -7.34 36.91 24.84
N PRO A 166 -6.43 35.94 25.02
CA PRO A 166 -6.02 35.47 26.34
C PRO A 166 -5.25 36.53 27.14
N ASN A 167 -4.56 37.46 26.48
CA ASN A 167 -3.70 38.43 27.17
C ASN A 167 -4.50 39.60 27.76
N THR A 168 -5.70 39.86 27.23
CA THR A 168 -6.54 40.99 27.64
C THR A 168 -7.89 40.56 28.19
N GLY A 169 -8.27 39.28 28.05
CA GLY A 169 -9.58 38.75 28.47
C GLY A 169 -10.76 39.28 27.65
N GLY A 170 -10.51 40.15 26.68
CA GLY A 170 -11.52 40.73 25.79
C GLY A 170 -11.82 39.84 24.59
N SER A 171 -13.08 39.85 24.16
CA SER A 171 -13.49 39.27 22.87
C SER A 171 -13.53 40.36 21.81
N ARG A 172 -12.88 40.13 20.68
CA ARG A 172 -12.96 40.98 19.49
C ARG A 172 -13.84 40.27 18.46
N VAL A 173 -14.77 41.00 17.84
CA VAL A 173 -15.56 40.47 16.73
C VAL A 173 -14.89 40.85 15.42
N LEU A 174 -14.72 39.87 14.55
CA LEU A 174 -14.28 40.02 13.16
C LEU A 174 -15.42 39.69 12.22
N LEU A 175 -15.50 40.40 11.12
CA LEU A 175 -16.46 40.13 10.04
C LEU A 175 -15.89 39.16 9.01
N GLN A 176 -16.75 38.67 8.13
CA GLN A 176 -16.40 37.70 7.08
C GLN A 176 -15.23 38.15 6.20
N ASP A 177 -15.18 39.44 5.83
CA ASP A 177 -14.14 39.99 4.96
C ASP A 177 -12.78 40.17 5.68
N GLU A 178 -12.75 40.04 7.01
CA GLU A 178 -11.55 40.19 7.83
C GLU A 178 -10.91 38.84 8.21
N VAL A 179 -11.48 37.72 7.78
CA VAL A 179 -11.04 36.38 8.17
C VAL A 179 -10.89 35.48 6.95
N LEU A 180 -9.67 35.00 6.72
CA LEU A 180 -9.41 33.86 5.84
C LEU A 180 -9.85 32.59 6.55
N ARG A 181 -10.76 31.85 5.93
CA ARG A 181 -11.38 30.66 6.51
C ARG A 181 -11.21 29.43 5.64
N ILE A 182 -10.61 28.38 6.20
CA ILE A 182 -10.41 27.09 5.54
C ILE A 182 -11.12 26.00 6.35
N PRO A 183 -12.40 25.72 6.07
CA PRO A 183 -13.15 24.67 6.73
C PRO A 183 -12.79 23.31 6.15
N SER A 184 -12.75 22.26 6.98
CA SER A 184 -12.65 20.85 6.56
C SER A 184 -13.98 20.35 5.95
N LEU A 185 -14.21 19.03 5.95
CA LEU A 185 -15.52 18.45 5.66
C LEU A 185 -16.58 19.04 6.60
N SER A 186 -17.79 19.33 6.12
CA SER A 186 -18.86 19.96 6.92
C SER A 186 -20.16 19.16 6.77
N LEU A 187 -20.99 19.09 7.82
CA LEU A 187 -22.33 18.48 7.80
C LEU A 187 -23.44 19.50 7.52
N ASP A 188 -23.29 20.70 8.08
CA ASP A 188 -24.23 21.82 8.00
C ASP A 188 -23.92 22.76 6.82
N GLY A 189 -22.85 22.48 6.06
CA GLY A 189 -22.35 23.31 4.96
C GLY A 189 -21.58 24.54 5.43
N VAL A 190 -21.63 24.85 6.72
CA VAL A 190 -21.04 26.04 7.31
C VAL A 190 -19.85 25.64 8.17
N ASN A 191 -19.98 24.81 9.20
CA ASN A 191 -18.90 24.48 10.14
C ASN A 191 -18.10 23.26 9.69
N GLY A 192 -16.78 23.36 9.72
CA GLY A 192 -15.92 22.21 9.48
C GLY A 192 -15.95 21.24 10.65
N LEU A 193 -16.06 19.95 10.35
CA LEU A 193 -15.96 18.83 11.27
C LEU A 193 -14.50 18.62 11.66
N SER A 194 -14.28 18.54 12.96
CA SER A 194 -13.00 18.12 13.49
C SER A 194 -12.76 16.63 13.22
N MET A 195 -11.60 16.30 12.64
CA MET A 195 -11.17 14.91 12.51
C MET A 195 -10.87 14.28 13.88
N LEU A 196 -10.50 15.10 14.87
CA LEU A 196 -10.34 14.67 16.26
C LEU A 196 -11.68 14.15 16.81
N ASP A 197 -12.76 14.87 16.59
CA ASP A 197 -14.09 14.50 17.10
C ASP A 197 -14.65 13.26 16.40
N LEU A 198 -14.37 13.12 15.10
CA LEU A 198 -14.74 11.94 14.30
C LEU A 198 -13.96 10.69 14.74
N ALA A 199 -12.65 10.82 14.97
CA ALA A 199 -11.79 9.72 15.37
C ALA A 199 -11.68 9.54 16.89
N ALA A 200 -12.48 10.25 17.69
CA ALA A 200 -12.36 10.27 19.14
C ALA A 200 -12.41 8.85 19.74
N GLU A 201 -13.36 8.00 19.34
CA GLU A 201 -13.45 6.64 19.88
C GLU A 201 -12.21 5.79 19.55
N SER A 202 -11.72 5.86 18.30
CA SER A 202 -10.53 5.12 17.85
C SER A 202 -9.25 5.63 18.55
N ILE A 203 -9.12 6.94 18.75
CA ILE A 203 -8.01 7.55 19.51
C ILE A 203 -8.09 7.14 20.99
N GLY A 204 -9.29 7.17 21.57
CA GLY A 204 -9.53 6.80 22.97
C GLY A 204 -9.19 5.33 23.24
N LEU A 205 -9.59 4.43 22.33
CA LEU A 205 -9.20 3.03 22.37
C LEU A 205 -7.67 2.88 22.30
N GLY A 206 -7.02 3.69 21.46
CA GLY A 206 -5.58 3.72 21.34
C GLY A 206 -4.83 4.11 22.59
N VAL A 207 -5.21 5.24 23.16
CA VAL A 207 -4.63 5.72 24.42
C VAL A 207 -4.87 4.70 25.54
N ALA A 208 -6.06 4.07 25.59
CA ALA A 208 -6.34 3.01 26.56
C ALA A 208 -5.47 1.76 26.34
N ALA A 209 -5.27 1.33 25.09
CA ALA A 209 -4.40 0.22 24.74
C ALA A 209 -2.93 0.51 25.12
N ASP A 210 -2.47 1.74 24.90
CA ASP A 210 -1.12 2.18 25.28
C ASP A 210 -0.94 2.26 26.79
N GLN A 211 -1.94 2.76 27.52
CA GLN A 211 -1.93 2.75 28.98
C GLN A 211 -1.96 1.32 29.53
N TYR A 212 -2.75 0.43 28.93
CA TYR A 212 -2.81 -0.99 29.31
C TYR A 212 -1.45 -1.67 29.09
N ALA A 213 -0.86 -1.48 27.90
CA ALA A 213 0.47 -1.98 27.59
C ALA A 213 1.52 -1.41 28.55
N SER A 214 1.53 -0.09 28.74
CA SER A 214 2.45 0.60 29.65
C SER A 214 2.33 0.04 31.08
N ARG A 215 1.12 -0.22 31.58
CA ARG A 215 0.91 -0.84 32.90
C ARG A 215 1.40 -2.27 32.97
N ILE A 216 1.21 -3.08 31.92
CA ILE A 216 1.77 -4.44 31.88
C ILE A 216 3.30 -4.38 31.94
N PHE A 217 3.92 -3.54 31.12
CA PHE A 217 5.38 -3.40 31.08
C PHE A 217 5.96 -2.76 32.34
N SER A 218 5.32 -1.72 32.88
CA SER A 218 5.77 -1.01 34.07
C SER A 218 5.62 -1.85 35.33
N ASN A 219 4.52 -2.60 35.42
CA ASN A 219 4.29 -3.40 36.61
C ASN A 219 5.22 -4.62 36.64
N ASN A 220 5.75 -5.10 35.50
CA ASN A 220 6.66 -6.25 35.31
C ASN A 220 6.33 -7.48 36.18
N LEU A 221 5.15 -7.49 36.79
CA LEU A 221 4.51 -8.53 37.55
C LEU A 221 3.84 -9.41 36.51
N ASN A 222 4.68 -10.15 35.79
CA ASN A 222 4.32 -11.40 35.11
C ASN A 222 3.86 -12.49 36.10
N MET A 223 3.43 -12.09 37.29
CA MET A 223 2.90 -12.93 38.35
C MET A 223 1.39 -12.69 38.49
N GLY A 224 0.68 -12.46 37.38
CA GLY A 224 -0.70 -12.91 37.30
C GLY A 224 -0.64 -14.43 37.37
N GLY A 225 -1.17 -15.03 38.42
CA GLY A 225 -1.08 -16.48 38.62
C GLY A 225 -1.93 -16.93 39.78
N PHE A 226 -2.33 -18.20 39.74
CA PHE A 226 -3.13 -18.77 40.81
C PHE A 226 -2.21 -19.47 41.79
N ILE A 227 -2.32 -19.11 43.07
CA ILE A 227 -1.71 -19.87 44.15
C ILE A 227 -2.73 -20.92 44.58
N THR A 228 -2.49 -22.18 44.19
CA THR A 228 -3.39 -23.29 44.52
C THR A 228 -2.88 -24.02 45.75
N THR A 229 -3.75 -24.20 46.75
CA THR A 229 -3.47 -24.92 48.00
C THR A 229 -4.54 -25.96 48.26
N GLN A 230 -4.14 -27.19 48.61
CA GLN A 230 -5.08 -28.29 48.89
C GLN A 230 -5.79 -28.16 50.25
N LYS A 231 -5.25 -27.36 51.20
CA LYS A 231 -5.82 -27.12 52.53
C LYS A 231 -6.50 -25.75 52.62
N ARG A 232 -7.57 -25.64 53.43
CA ARG A 232 -8.18 -24.34 53.79
C ARG A 232 -7.25 -23.57 54.72
N MET A 233 -6.68 -22.47 54.24
CA MET A 233 -5.92 -21.52 55.06
C MET A 233 -6.85 -20.59 55.87
N SER A 234 -6.38 -20.10 57.02
CA SER A 234 -7.08 -19.07 57.79
C SER A 234 -7.01 -17.70 57.09
N ARG A 235 -7.98 -16.81 57.37
CA ARG A 235 -8.02 -15.45 56.77
C ARG A 235 -6.80 -14.58 57.11
N GLU A 236 -6.12 -14.85 58.22
CA GLU A 236 -4.89 -14.16 58.61
C GLU A 236 -3.67 -14.70 57.87
N ALA A 237 -3.60 -16.02 57.68
CA ALA A 237 -2.53 -16.64 56.91
C ALA A 237 -2.54 -16.19 55.44
N ILE A 238 -3.72 -16.02 54.85
CA ILE A 238 -3.88 -15.49 53.48
C ILE A 238 -3.39 -14.04 53.39
N ARG A 239 -3.78 -13.17 54.33
CA ARG A 239 -3.33 -11.76 54.34
C ARG A 239 -1.81 -11.66 54.50
N ASN A 240 -1.22 -12.44 55.40
CA ASN A 240 0.23 -12.44 55.61
C ASN A 240 1.00 -12.98 54.40
N LEU A 241 0.46 -13.97 53.70
CA LEU A 241 1.04 -14.50 52.46
C LEU A 241 1.04 -13.44 51.35
N ILE A 242 -0.10 -12.76 51.14
CA ILE A 242 -0.23 -11.70 50.14
C ILE A 242 0.71 -10.52 50.46
N ALA A 243 0.74 -10.07 51.71
CA ALA A 243 1.62 -8.98 52.14
C ALA A 243 3.10 -9.31 51.91
N ARG A 244 3.55 -10.52 52.27
CA ARG A 244 4.93 -10.97 52.04
C ARG A 244 5.29 -11.13 50.57
N LEU A 245 4.34 -11.55 49.74
CA LEU A 245 4.55 -11.63 48.29
C LEU A 245 4.65 -10.24 47.67
N MET A 246 3.74 -9.33 48.04
CA MET A 246 3.80 -7.93 47.58
C MET A 246 5.10 -7.25 48.01
N GLU A 247 5.52 -7.41 49.27
CA GLU A 247 6.77 -6.82 49.78
C GLU A 247 8.01 -7.36 49.06
N LYS A 248 8.06 -8.67 48.77
CA LYS A 248 9.20 -9.28 48.05
C LYS A 248 9.25 -8.92 46.57
N TYR A 249 8.10 -8.71 45.93
CA TYR A 249 8.01 -8.44 44.49
C TYR A 249 7.75 -6.96 44.13
N ALA A 250 7.61 -6.07 45.11
CA ALA A 250 7.42 -4.63 44.88
C ALA A 250 8.65 -3.92 44.29
N SER A 251 9.86 -4.49 44.46
CA SER A 251 11.10 -3.86 44.00
C SER A 251 11.59 -4.46 42.67
N PRO A 252 11.96 -3.62 41.67
CA PRO A 252 12.54 -4.05 40.42
C PRO A 252 13.78 -4.95 40.52
N GLU A 253 14.55 -4.84 41.60
CA GLU A 253 15.75 -5.65 41.81
C GLU A 253 15.44 -7.09 42.27
N ASN A 254 14.21 -7.37 42.72
CA ASN A 254 13.83 -8.66 43.30
C ASN A 254 13.12 -9.60 42.31
N PHE A 255 12.96 -9.21 41.04
CA PHE A 255 12.17 -9.93 40.02
C PHE A 255 12.62 -11.37 39.72
N HIS A 256 13.88 -11.72 39.98
CA HIS A 256 14.40 -13.08 39.76
C HIS A 256 14.56 -13.90 41.04
N ARG A 257 14.08 -13.41 42.18
CA ARG A 257 14.18 -14.16 43.45
C ARG A 257 13.09 -15.24 43.49
N PRO A 258 13.46 -16.52 43.64
CA PRO A 258 12.48 -17.59 43.78
C PRO A 258 11.68 -17.39 45.07
N ALA A 259 10.35 -17.33 44.98
CA ALA A 259 9.49 -17.35 46.15
C ALA A 259 9.35 -18.78 46.67
N ILE A 260 9.66 -18.96 47.95
CA ILE A 260 9.40 -20.21 48.67
C ILE A 260 7.94 -20.17 49.13
N LEU A 261 7.15 -21.13 48.65
CA LEU A 261 5.75 -21.30 49.00
C LEU A 261 5.61 -22.40 50.07
N GLN A 262 4.82 -22.15 51.12
CA GLN A 262 4.63 -23.09 52.24
C GLN A 262 3.47 -24.06 52.01
N ASP A 263 3.53 -25.23 52.67
CA ASP A 263 2.42 -26.21 52.81
C ASP A 263 1.87 -26.78 51.48
N GLY A 264 2.74 -26.98 50.48
CA GLY A 264 2.38 -27.59 49.20
C GLY A 264 1.66 -26.65 48.22
N ALA A 265 1.67 -25.34 48.49
CA ALA A 265 1.13 -24.33 47.60
C ALA A 265 1.90 -24.30 46.27
N LYS A 266 1.18 -24.37 45.15
CA LYS A 266 1.74 -24.27 43.79
C LYS A 266 1.41 -22.91 43.21
N PHE A 267 2.38 -22.30 42.55
CA PHE A 267 2.16 -21.09 41.75
C PHE A 267 2.01 -21.49 40.28
N GLU A 268 0.82 -21.28 39.74
CA GLU A 268 0.53 -21.46 38.31
C GLU A 268 0.58 -20.09 37.62
N PRO A 269 1.61 -19.83 36.79
CA PRO A 269 1.68 -18.56 36.06
C PRO A 269 0.53 -18.47 35.04
N ALA A 270 -0.11 -17.31 34.95
CA ALA A 270 -1.05 -17.03 33.88
C ALA A 270 -0.28 -16.93 32.56
N SER A 271 -0.68 -17.73 31.57
CA SER A 271 -0.10 -17.73 30.24
C SER A 271 -0.39 -16.41 29.51
N MET A 272 0.64 -15.55 29.36
CA MET A 272 0.54 -14.21 28.71
C MET A 272 1.01 -14.19 27.24
N LYS A 273 1.69 -15.23 26.74
CA LYS A 273 2.31 -15.22 25.40
C LYS A 273 1.31 -15.04 24.24
N ALA A 274 0.10 -15.56 24.38
CA ALA A 274 -0.95 -15.41 23.35
C ALA A 274 -1.53 -13.98 23.33
N SER A 275 -1.61 -13.29 24.47
CA SER A 275 -2.13 -11.93 24.55
C SER A 275 -1.15 -10.86 24.03
N GLU A 276 0.15 -11.10 24.14
CA GLU A 276 1.17 -10.16 23.63
C GLU A 276 1.13 -10.05 22.10
N ALA A 277 1.03 -11.19 21.40
CA ALA A 277 0.87 -11.21 19.95
C ALA A 277 -0.44 -10.54 19.49
N GLN A 278 -1.54 -10.78 20.21
CA GLN A 278 -2.83 -10.14 19.93
C GLN A 278 -2.80 -8.62 20.17
N LEU A 279 -2.06 -8.14 21.18
CA LEU A 279 -1.91 -6.71 21.46
C LEU A 279 -1.13 -5.99 20.35
N LEU A 280 -0.10 -6.63 19.80
CA LEU A 280 0.66 -6.09 18.66
C LEU A 280 -0.24 -5.94 17.43
N GLU A 281 -1.00 -6.99 17.10
CA GLU A 281 -1.94 -6.96 15.98
C GLU A 281 -3.04 -5.91 16.19
N ALA A 282 -3.60 -5.79 17.40
CA ALA A 282 -4.57 -4.75 17.72
C ALA A 282 -4.01 -3.34 17.47
N ARG A 283 -2.75 -3.07 17.84
CA ARG A 283 -2.08 -1.79 17.57
C ARG A 283 -1.88 -1.53 16.08
N LYS A 284 -1.50 -2.53 15.29
CA LYS A 284 -1.40 -2.38 13.82
C LYS A 284 -2.76 -2.01 13.21
N TRP A 285 -3.82 -2.70 13.60
CA TRP A 285 -5.18 -2.40 13.14
C TRP A 285 -5.66 -1.01 13.54
N GLN A 286 -5.28 -0.55 14.73
CA GLN A 286 -5.61 0.77 15.21
C GLN A 286 -4.88 1.88 14.40
N ILE A 287 -3.61 1.67 14.02
CA ILE A 287 -2.91 2.59 13.10
C ILE A 287 -3.65 2.66 11.77
N ALA A 288 -4.07 1.51 11.22
CA ALA A 288 -4.83 1.47 9.98
C ALA A 288 -6.19 2.16 10.08
N GLU A 289 -6.88 2.06 11.22
CA GLU A 289 -8.15 2.76 11.44
C GLU A 289 -7.95 4.29 11.45
N LEU A 290 -6.93 4.78 12.16
CA LEU A 290 -6.61 6.21 12.17
C LEU A 290 -6.22 6.71 10.77
N ALA A 291 -5.40 5.97 10.05
CA ALA A 291 -4.98 6.29 8.69
C ALA A 291 -6.17 6.46 7.72
N ARG A 292 -7.25 5.67 7.90
CA ARG A 292 -8.48 5.78 7.09
C ARG A 292 -9.18 7.12 7.24
N TYR A 293 -9.25 7.69 8.45
CA TYR A 293 -9.86 9.02 8.66
C TYR A 293 -9.16 10.10 7.84
N PHE A 294 -7.82 10.01 7.73
CA PHE A 294 -7.01 10.95 6.96
C PHE A 294 -6.86 10.60 5.48
N ARG A 295 -7.27 9.39 5.07
CA ARG A 295 -7.00 8.82 3.74
C ARG A 295 -5.50 8.75 3.43
N ILE A 296 -4.69 8.43 4.44
CA ILE A 296 -3.24 8.29 4.29
C ILE A 296 -2.91 6.80 4.12
N PRO A 297 -2.14 6.41 3.10
CA PRO A 297 -1.66 5.04 2.96
C PRO A 297 -0.75 4.62 4.13
N LEU A 298 -0.80 3.33 4.50
CA LEU A 298 -0.05 2.79 5.65
C LEU A 298 1.48 2.87 5.49
N HIS A 299 1.99 2.72 4.27
CA HIS A 299 3.43 2.78 4.00
C HIS A 299 4.04 4.14 4.33
N MET A 300 3.26 5.23 4.20
CA MET A 300 3.69 6.59 4.59
C MET A 300 3.81 6.75 6.12
N LEU A 301 3.18 5.86 6.90
CA LEU A 301 3.26 5.85 8.36
C LEU A 301 4.32 4.88 8.89
N GLY A 302 5.11 4.25 8.01
CA GLY A 302 6.16 3.30 8.36
C GLY A 302 5.64 1.94 8.83
N VAL A 303 4.39 1.61 8.53
CA VAL A 303 3.79 0.29 8.80
C VAL A 303 3.68 -0.46 7.48
N ASP A 304 4.76 -1.16 7.12
CA ASP A 304 4.80 -2.00 5.91
C ASP A 304 4.66 -3.48 6.27
N ASP A 305 3.66 -4.12 5.66
CA ASP A 305 3.45 -5.57 5.68
C ASP A 305 3.83 -6.11 4.29
N GLN A 306 5.14 -6.21 4.03
CA GLN A 306 5.73 -6.80 2.81
C GLN A 306 5.10 -6.36 1.47
N THR A 307 4.87 -5.06 1.26
CA THR A 307 4.38 -4.53 -0.02
C THR A 307 5.50 -4.39 -1.06
N ASN A 308 5.27 -4.93 -2.26
CA ASN A 308 6.19 -4.78 -3.41
C ASN A 308 6.35 -3.30 -3.80
N ARG A 309 7.54 -2.91 -4.30
CA ARG A 309 7.88 -1.51 -4.67
C ARG A 309 6.90 -0.89 -5.67
N SER A 310 6.45 -1.63 -6.68
CA SER A 310 5.48 -1.16 -7.67
C SER A 310 4.13 -0.79 -7.04
N THR A 311 3.69 -1.55 -6.04
CA THR A 311 2.47 -1.26 -5.29
C THR A 311 2.61 0.01 -4.45
N VAL A 312 3.80 0.28 -3.90
CA VAL A 312 4.09 1.49 -3.11
C VAL A 312 4.05 2.75 -3.97
N GLU A 313 4.54 2.70 -5.22
CA GLU A 313 4.46 3.82 -6.16
C GLU A 313 3.00 4.18 -6.49
N GLU A 314 2.17 3.19 -6.79
CA GLU A 314 0.74 3.40 -7.07
C GLU A 314 0.00 3.96 -5.84
N GLN A 315 0.31 3.45 -4.64
CA GLN A 315 -0.25 3.99 -3.39
C GLN A 315 0.18 5.43 -3.13
N SER A 316 1.41 5.81 -3.50
CA SER A 316 1.91 7.19 -3.39
C SER A 316 1.20 8.13 -4.36
N ILE A 317 0.93 7.68 -5.59
CA ILE A 317 0.11 8.43 -6.56
C ILE A 317 -1.32 8.62 -6.04
N ASN A 318 -1.92 7.56 -5.47
CA ASN A 318 -3.25 7.62 -4.89
C ASN A 318 -3.34 8.62 -3.73
N PHE A 319 -2.30 8.72 -2.90
CA PHE A 319 -2.21 9.73 -1.84
C PHE A 319 -2.27 11.16 -2.40
N VAL A 320 -1.49 11.47 -3.43
CA VAL A 320 -1.51 12.80 -4.06
C VAL A 320 -2.89 13.10 -4.67
N LYS A 321 -3.48 12.13 -5.38
CA LYS A 321 -4.73 12.29 -6.12
C LYS A 321 -5.95 12.44 -5.21
N TYR A 322 -6.06 11.61 -4.16
CA TYR A 322 -7.27 11.52 -3.34
C TYR A 322 -7.19 12.25 -2.00
N THR A 323 -5.98 12.58 -1.54
CA THR A 323 -5.76 13.24 -0.24
C THR A 323 -5.23 14.66 -0.42
N ILE A 324 -4.08 14.83 -1.08
CA ILE A 324 -3.45 16.16 -1.21
C ILE A 324 -4.24 17.08 -2.16
N ARG A 325 -4.63 16.60 -3.34
CA ARG A 325 -5.32 17.44 -4.35
C ARG A 325 -6.64 18.06 -3.83
N PRO A 326 -7.53 17.34 -3.13
CA PRO A 326 -8.73 17.97 -2.54
C PRO A 326 -8.41 19.06 -1.52
N TRP A 327 -7.39 18.87 -0.68
CA TRP A 327 -6.96 19.88 0.27
C TRP A 327 -6.33 21.10 -0.41
N ALA A 328 -5.46 20.89 -1.40
CA ALA A 328 -4.90 21.98 -2.20
C ALA A 328 -6.00 22.81 -2.85
N ARG A 329 -6.95 22.17 -3.55
CA ARG A 329 -8.08 22.86 -4.19
C ARG A 329 -8.95 23.64 -3.19
N ARG A 330 -9.17 23.10 -1.99
CA ARG A 330 -9.93 23.76 -0.94
C ARG A 330 -9.24 25.06 -0.49
N ILE A 331 -7.92 25.02 -0.32
CA ILE A 331 -7.13 26.20 0.05
C ILE A 331 -7.11 27.22 -1.11
N GLU A 332 -6.93 26.78 -2.35
CA GLU A 332 -7.00 27.64 -3.55
C GLU A 332 -8.33 28.40 -3.62
N GLN A 333 -9.44 27.69 -3.41
CA GLN A 333 -10.77 28.28 -3.43
C GLN A 333 -11.03 29.21 -2.25
N ALA A 334 -10.52 28.87 -1.05
CA ALA A 334 -10.62 29.76 0.12
C ALA A 334 -9.84 31.06 -0.09
N ILE A 335 -8.61 30.98 -0.63
CA ILE A 335 -7.80 32.15 -1.02
C ILE A 335 -8.54 32.97 -2.07
N ARG A 336 -9.12 32.33 -3.09
CA ARG A 336 -9.89 33.03 -4.12
C ARG A 336 -11.12 33.73 -3.55
N ARG A 337 -11.79 33.14 -2.57
CA ARG A 337 -12.99 33.72 -1.93
C ARG A 337 -12.64 34.90 -1.02
N ASP A 338 -11.60 34.76 -0.19
CA ASP A 338 -11.36 35.70 0.93
C ASP A 338 -10.26 36.73 0.63
N LEU A 339 -9.28 36.42 -0.22
CA LEU A 339 -8.10 37.29 -0.44
C LEU A 339 -8.10 38.00 -1.79
N ILE A 340 -8.81 37.49 -2.80
CA ILE A 340 -8.78 38.03 -4.17
C ILE A 340 -10.07 38.79 -4.46
N ILE A 341 -9.97 40.12 -4.58
CA ILE A 341 -11.12 40.97 -4.94
C ILE A 341 -11.51 40.77 -6.41
N ALA A 342 -10.53 40.75 -7.33
CA ALA A 342 -10.76 40.58 -8.77
C ALA A 342 -10.72 39.09 -9.18
N THR A 343 -11.71 38.33 -8.75
CA THR A 343 -11.77 36.85 -8.90
C THR A 343 -11.79 36.35 -10.35
N GLY A 344 -12.10 37.20 -11.33
CA GLY A 344 -12.05 36.88 -12.75
C GLY A 344 -10.69 37.11 -13.42
N LEU A 345 -9.75 37.80 -12.75
CA LEU A 345 -8.45 38.17 -13.31
C LEU A 345 -7.29 37.38 -12.72
N TYR A 346 -7.43 36.91 -11.48
CA TYR A 346 -6.36 36.21 -10.77
C TYR A 346 -6.82 34.88 -10.19
N GLU A 347 -5.96 33.88 -10.29
CA GLU A 347 -6.14 32.55 -9.75
C GLU A 347 -4.91 32.16 -8.94
N VAL A 348 -5.10 31.47 -7.82
CA VAL A 348 -4.01 30.88 -7.03
C VAL A 348 -4.02 29.39 -7.25
N LYS A 349 -2.85 28.81 -7.52
CA LYS A 349 -2.71 27.38 -7.79
C LYS A 349 -1.49 26.80 -7.08
N PHE A 350 -1.67 25.66 -6.43
CA PHE A 350 -0.58 24.84 -5.92
C PHE A 350 0.01 24.02 -7.05
N ASN A 351 1.34 23.96 -7.11
CA ASN A 351 2.04 23.09 -8.04
C ASN A 351 2.20 21.69 -7.44
N LEU A 352 1.29 20.77 -7.78
CA LEU A 352 1.34 19.37 -7.33
C LEU A 352 2.49 18.58 -7.99
N ASP A 353 2.93 19.00 -9.18
CA ASP A 353 4.04 18.36 -9.91
C ASP A 353 5.37 18.50 -9.15
N ALA A 354 5.43 19.42 -8.18
CA ALA A 354 6.56 19.55 -7.28
C ALA A 354 6.79 18.28 -6.43
N LEU A 355 5.75 17.47 -6.16
CA LEU A 355 5.88 16.20 -5.45
C LEU A 355 6.58 15.13 -6.31
N GLU A 356 6.45 15.22 -7.63
CA GLU A 356 7.07 14.29 -8.58
C GLU A 356 8.57 14.57 -8.77
N ARG A 357 9.10 15.67 -8.20
CA ARG A 357 10.55 15.97 -8.21
C ARG A 357 11.40 14.86 -7.60
N GLY A 358 10.83 14.02 -6.73
CA GLY A 358 11.50 12.85 -6.15
C GLY A 358 11.76 11.72 -7.16
N ASN A 359 11.01 11.63 -8.26
CA ASN A 359 11.15 10.59 -9.29
C ASN A 359 11.66 11.19 -10.62
N LEU A 360 12.98 11.36 -10.73
CA LEU A 360 13.63 11.94 -11.91
C LEU A 360 13.45 11.11 -13.18
N ALA A 361 13.22 9.80 -13.08
CA ALA A 361 13.05 8.91 -14.23
C ALA A 361 11.69 9.14 -14.92
N ALA A 362 10.58 9.05 -14.16
CA ALA A 362 9.25 9.32 -14.68
C ALA A 362 9.12 10.77 -15.20
N ARG A 363 9.78 11.71 -14.52
CA ARG A 363 9.82 13.12 -14.93
C ARG A 363 10.59 13.34 -16.22
N LYS A 364 11.70 12.62 -16.44
CA LYS A 364 12.42 12.64 -17.72
C LYS A 364 11.54 12.14 -18.86
N ASP A 365 10.85 11.02 -18.67
CA ASP A 365 9.97 10.44 -19.70
C ASP A 365 8.79 11.37 -20.04
N TYR A 366 8.22 12.03 -19.03
CA TYR A 366 7.18 13.05 -19.23
C TYR A 366 7.67 14.23 -20.06
N TRP A 367 8.83 14.81 -19.71
CA TRP A 367 9.38 15.95 -20.45
C TRP A 367 9.88 15.57 -21.85
N ALA A 368 10.45 14.38 -22.02
CA ALA A 368 10.83 13.84 -23.32
C ALA A 368 9.59 13.71 -24.22
N ALA A 369 8.47 13.20 -23.69
CA ALA A 369 7.20 13.14 -24.41
C ALA A 369 6.65 14.55 -24.71
N ALA A 370 6.73 15.50 -23.77
CA ALA A 370 6.24 16.87 -23.95
C ALA A 370 7.01 17.63 -25.04
N LEU A 371 8.30 17.37 -25.16
CA LEU A 371 9.19 17.91 -26.19
C LEU A 371 9.13 17.13 -27.52
N GLY A 372 8.43 16.00 -27.57
CA GLY A 372 8.23 15.22 -28.80
C GLY A 372 9.38 14.30 -29.19
N GLU A 373 10.16 13.80 -28.23
CA GLU A 373 11.26 12.86 -28.51
C GLU A 373 10.69 11.50 -28.98
N GLY A 374 10.91 11.18 -30.27
CA GLY A 374 10.59 9.89 -30.89
C GLY A 374 9.31 9.87 -31.74
N GLY A 375 9.47 10.06 -33.05
CA GLY A 375 8.54 9.60 -34.09
C GLY A 375 7.14 10.25 -34.13
N ASN A 376 6.90 11.06 -35.16
CA ASN A 376 5.58 11.41 -35.71
C ASN A 376 4.55 12.13 -34.81
N ARG A 377 4.87 12.46 -33.54
CA ARG A 377 3.99 13.27 -32.66
C ARG A 377 4.56 14.67 -32.48
N PRO A 378 3.80 15.74 -32.78
CA PRO A 378 4.22 17.08 -32.40
C PRO A 378 4.30 17.18 -30.87
N GLY A 379 5.35 17.80 -30.35
CA GLY A 379 5.41 18.19 -28.94
C GLY A 379 4.26 19.15 -28.60
N TRP A 380 3.89 19.25 -27.33
CA TRP A 380 2.89 20.22 -26.86
C TRP A 380 3.46 21.32 -25.98
N MET A 381 4.75 21.24 -25.63
CA MET A 381 5.47 22.29 -24.89
C MET A 381 6.76 22.66 -25.62
N CYS A 382 7.15 23.93 -25.52
CA CYS A 382 8.46 24.39 -25.98
C CYS A 382 9.53 24.21 -24.90
N VAL A 383 10.81 24.28 -25.31
CA VAL A 383 11.95 24.09 -24.40
C VAL A 383 11.95 25.12 -23.28
N ASN A 384 11.60 26.39 -23.57
CA ASN A 384 11.52 27.42 -22.55
C ASN A 384 10.36 27.21 -21.57
N GLU A 385 9.23 26.64 -22.00
CA GLU A 385 8.14 26.28 -21.09
C GLU A 385 8.57 25.18 -20.11
N VAL A 386 9.27 24.15 -20.59
CA VAL A 386 9.84 23.10 -19.74
C VAL A 386 10.87 23.68 -18.76
N ARG A 387 11.75 24.58 -19.23
CA ARG A 387 12.74 25.25 -18.35
C ARG A 387 12.09 26.10 -17.28
N VAL A 388 11.06 26.88 -17.62
CA VAL A 388 10.29 27.66 -16.65
C VAL A 388 9.61 26.76 -15.64
N ALA A 389 9.03 25.62 -16.06
CA ALA A 389 8.43 24.63 -15.17
C ALA A 389 9.46 23.99 -14.22
N GLU A 390 10.68 23.77 -14.69
CA GLU A 390 11.81 23.28 -13.89
C GLU A 390 12.48 24.36 -13.02
N GLY A 391 12.10 25.62 -13.18
CA GLY A 391 12.76 26.75 -12.51
C GLY A 391 14.17 27.03 -13.05
N LEU A 392 14.48 26.59 -14.26
CA LEU A 392 15.70 26.90 -15.00
C LEU A 392 15.57 28.24 -15.73
N ASN A 393 16.69 28.91 -15.94
CA ASN A 393 16.73 30.13 -16.74
C ASN A 393 16.29 29.86 -18.18
N ILE A 394 15.52 30.80 -18.73
CA ILE A 394 15.12 30.79 -20.14
C ILE A 394 16.33 30.89 -21.05
N ILE A 395 16.24 30.25 -22.22
CA ILE A 395 17.19 30.44 -23.31
C ILE A 395 16.66 31.60 -24.16
N ASN A 396 17.51 32.60 -24.40
CA ASN A 396 17.15 33.82 -25.13
C ASN A 396 17.28 33.65 -26.66
N GLU A 397 16.91 32.47 -27.16
CA GLU A 397 16.97 32.14 -28.59
C GLU A 397 15.56 31.85 -29.13
N PRO A 398 15.21 32.31 -30.35
CA PRO A 398 13.86 32.18 -30.89
C PRO A 398 13.36 30.74 -30.97
N TRP A 399 14.23 29.78 -31.32
CA TRP A 399 13.87 28.36 -31.42
C TRP A 399 13.44 27.75 -30.09
N ALA A 400 13.84 28.31 -28.95
CA ALA A 400 13.51 27.78 -27.63
C ALA A 400 12.05 28.06 -27.23
N TRP A 401 11.36 28.97 -27.93
CA TRP A 401 9.92 29.24 -27.82
C TRP A 401 9.09 28.50 -28.87
N GLU A 402 9.74 27.82 -29.82
CA GLU A 402 9.05 27.05 -30.84
C GLU A 402 8.68 25.67 -30.29
N VAL A 403 7.39 25.32 -30.38
CA VAL A 403 6.94 23.96 -30.09
C VAL A 403 7.49 23.04 -31.19
N PRO A 404 8.23 21.96 -30.86
CA PRO A 404 8.77 21.04 -31.84
C PRO A 404 7.64 20.46 -32.70
N ARG A 405 7.52 20.96 -33.94
CA ARG A 405 6.55 20.44 -34.90
C ARG A 405 7.09 19.12 -35.41
N GLY A 406 6.37 18.03 -35.13
CA GLY A 406 6.57 16.80 -35.89
C GLY A 406 6.48 17.12 -37.39
N LEU A 407 7.31 16.48 -38.21
CA LEU A 407 7.25 16.67 -39.66
C LEU A 407 5.79 16.51 -40.14
N PRO A 408 5.31 17.37 -41.07
CA PRO A 408 3.95 17.24 -41.59
C PRO A 408 3.79 15.85 -42.22
N ALA A 409 2.71 15.15 -41.86
CA ALA A 409 2.37 13.87 -42.45
C ALA A 409 2.33 14.00 -43.98
N ALA A 410 3.23 13.30 -44.66
CA ALA A 410 3.26 13.24 -46.12
C ALA A 410 1.91 12.69 -46.63
N GLN A 411 1.34 13.33 -47.66
CA GLN A 411 0.08 12.88 -48.27
C GLN A 411 0.17 11.42 -48.75
N PRO A 412 -0.94 10.65 -48.70
CA PRO A 412 -0.92 9.25 -49.09
C PRO A 412 -0.67 9.15 -50.60
N LYS A 413 0.43 8.49 -50.99
CA LYS A 413 0.73 8.15 -52.40
C LYS A 413 -0.31 7.13 -52.92
N PRO A 414 -0.75 7.22 -54.18
CA PRO A 414 -1.78 6.32 -54.70
C PRO A 414 -1.27 4.88 -54.82
N ALA A 415 -2.17 3.94 -54.55
CA ALA A 415 -1.87 2.52 -54.43
C ALA A 415 -1.41 1.91 -55.77
N VAL A 416 -0.17 1.43 -55.78
CA VAL A 416 0.32 0.43 -56.75
C VAL A 416 0.69 -0.81 -55.93
N ALA A 417 0.04 -1.92 -56.25
CA ALA A 417 0.27 -3.21 -55.62
C ALA A 417 1.70 -3.70 -55.93
N GLN A 418 2.51 -3.91 -54.89
CA GLN A 418 3.73 -4.71 -54.96
C GLN A 418 4.18 -5.18 -53.57
N GLU A 419 4.38 -6.49 -53.50
CA GLU A 419 5.28 -7.31 -52.67
C GLU A 419 5.87 -6.69 -51.38
N ASN A 420 5.54 -7.33 -50.26
CA ASN A 420 6.15 -7.09 -48.96
C ASN A 420 7.64 -7.46 -48.98
N GLN A 421 8.50 -6.50 -49.31
CA GLN A 421 9.91 -6.49 -48.92
C GLN A 421 10.06 -5.56 -47.71
N ALA A 422 10.55 -6.12 -46.60
CA ALA A 422 10.82 -5.42 -45.35
C ALA A 422 12.09 -4.53 -45.49
N ASN A 423 11.96 -3.25 -45.15
CA ASN A 423 13.05 -2.28 -45.07
C ASN A 423 13.77 -2.29 -43.70
N PRO A 424 15.03 -1.83 -43.59
CA PRO A 424 16.04 -2.40 -42.70
C PRO A 424 16.27 -1.70 -41.35
N ASP A 425 15.47 -0.72 -40.95
CA ASP A 425 15.82 0.17 -39.81
C ASP A 425 15.02 -0.08 -38.52
N ASP A 426 14.26 -1.18 -38.44
CA ASP A 426 13.73 -1.76 -37.18
C ASP A 426 14.78 -2.65 -36.46
N ALA A 427 16.07 -2.53 -36.82
CA ALA A 427 17.11 -3.51 -36.52
C ALA A 427 18.12 -3.09 -35.42
N THR A 428 17.74 -2.32 -34.40
CA THR A 428 18.66 -2.04 -33.26
C THR A 428 18.11 -2.27 -31.86
N ASP A 429 16.90 -2.79 -31.70
CA ASP A 429 16.49 -3.53 -30.49
C ASP A 429 16.02 -4.95 -30.82
N ALA A 430 16.52 -5.49 -31.93
CA ALA A 430 16.57 -6.92 -32.16
C ALA A 430 17.68 -7.52 -31.29
N MET A 431 17.46 -7.56 -29.96
CA MET A 431 17.91 -8.74 -29.24
C MET A 431 17.29 -9.91 -30.00
N ALA A 432 18.16 -10.74 -30.60
CA ALA A 432 17.84 -11.84 -31.48
C ALA A 432 16.44 -12.39 -31.20
N ALA A 433 15.59 -12.49 -32.25
CA ALA A 433 14.30 -13.16 -32.15
C ALA A 433 14.47 -14.36 -31.22
N PRO A 434 13.79 -14.40 -30.05
CA PRO A 434 14.05 -15.45 -29.08
C PRO A 434 13.87 -16.76 -29.82
N ALA A 435 14.91 -17.62 -29.76
CA ALA A 435 14.88 -18.91 -30.42
C ALA A 435 13.52 -19.57 -30.15
N PRO A 436 12.91 -20.24 -31.15
CA PRO A 436 11.61 -20.88 -30.97
C PRO A 436 11.66 -21.71 -29.67
N LYS A 437 10.69 -21.47 -28.78
CA LYS A 437 10.64 -22.10 -27.45
C LYS A 437 10.81 -23.60 -27.60
N ILE A 438 11.88 -24.15 -27.03
CA ILE A 438 12.27 -25.56 -27.23
C ILE A 438 11.39 -26.42 -26.32
N GLY A 439 10.21 -26.80 -26.83
CA GLY A 439 9.39 -27.83 -26.21
C GLY A 439 10.12 -29.18 -26.20
N VAL A 440 9.67 -30.13 -25.37
CA VAL A 440 10.26 -31.47 -25.26
C VAL A 440 10.39 -32.16 -26.63
N LEU A 441 9.42 -31.97 -27.53
CA LEU A 441 9.43 -32.57 -28.87
C LEU A 441 10.45 -31.97 -29.84
N GLN A 442 10.92 -30.74 -29.57
CA GLN A 442 11.89 -30.03 -30.41
C GLN A 442 13.29 -29.98 -29.77
N SER A 443 13.46 -30.63 -28.62
CA SER A 443 14.74 -30.67 -27.91
C SER A 443 15.67 -31.71 -28.50
N ASP A 444 16.95 -31.35 -28.60
CA ASP A 444 18.05 -32.27 -28.98
C ASP A 444 18.21 -33.43 -27.99
N ALA A 445 17.61 -33.35 -26.79
CA ALA A 445 17.58 -34.44 -25.83
C ALA A 445 16.50 -35.50 -26.10
N LEU A 446 15.56 -35.29 -27.03
CA LEU A 446 14.50 -36.26 -27.32
C LEU A 446 15.05 -37.50 -28.04
N ILE A 447 14.72 -38.68 -27.53
CA ILE A 447 14.93 -39.94 -28.28
C ILE A 447 13.61 -40.35 -28.93
N THR A 448 13.64 -40.60 -30.24
CA THR A 448 12.51 -41.16 -30.97
C THR A 448 12.70 -42.65 -31.19
N VAL A 449 11.74 -43.48 -30.75
CA VAL A 449 11.72 -44.92 -31.02
C VAL A 449 11.00 -45.19 -32.34
N PRO A 450 11.64 -45.83 -33.33
CA PRO A 450 10.99 -46.12 -34.61
C PRO A 450 9.91 -47.19 -34.47
N LYS A 451 8.98 -47.23 -35.44
CA LYS A 451 7.94 -48.28 -35.52
C LYS A 451 8.54 -49.66 -35.80
N GLU A 452 7.84 -50.72 -35.39
CA GLU A 452 8.25 -52.09 -35.70
C GLU A 452 8.06 -52.42 -37.19
N SER A 453 8.87 -53.34 -37.69
CA SER A 453 8.76 -53.83 -39.07
C SER A 453 7.42 -54.53 -39.29
N GLY A 454 6.64 -54.07 -40.27
CA GLY A 454 5.33 -54.64 -40.62
C GLY A 454 4.13 -54.10 -39.82
N GLN A 455 4.33 -53.07 -38.98
CA GLN A 455 3.25 -52.45 -38.21
C GLN A 455 2.36 -51.54 -39.09
N ALA A 456 1.03 -51.67 -38.96
CA ALA A 456 0.07 -50.81 -39.64
C ALA A 456 -0.02 -49.41 -38.97
N ALA A 457 -0.24 -48.36 -39.78
CA ALA A 457 -0.41 -47.00 -39.28
C ALA A 457 -1.58 -46.92 -38.28
N GLY A 458 -1.44 -46.11 -37.23
CA GLY A 458 -2.45 -45.94 -36.19
C GLY A 458 -2.55 -47.06 -35.14
N THR A 459 -1.74 -48.13 -35.22
CA THR A 459 -1.71 -49.22 -34.21
C THR A 459 -0.58 -49.04 -33.20
N VAL A 460 -0.66 -49.60 -31.99
CA VAL A 460 0.44 -49.63 -31.00
C VAL A 460 0.70 -51.07 -30.59
N LEU A 461 1.96 -51.51 -30.66
CA LEU A 461 2.37 -52.84 -30.20
C LEU A 461 3.07 -52.76 -28.83
N TYR A 462 2.95 -53.82 -28.04
CA TYR A 462 3.64 -53.94 -26.74
C TYR A 462 5.17 -53.73 -26.85
N GLN A 463 5.78 -54.18 -27.95
CA GLN A 463 7.22 -54.04 -28.22
C GLN A 463 7.66 -52.57 -28.33
N ASN A 464 6.81 -51.69 -28.88
CA ASN A 464 7.09 -50.26 -28.95
C ASN A 464 7.22 -49.66 -27.55
N LEU A 465 6.30 -50.01 -26.64
CA LEU A 465 6.30 -49.50 -25.27
C LEU A 465 7.51 -49.99 -24.47
N VAL A 466 7.90 -51.25 -24.65
CA VAL A 466 9.10 -51.81 -24.00
C VAL A 466 10.36 -51.10 -24.50
N ARG A 467 10.52 -50.90 -25.81
CA ARG A 467 11.66 -50.16 -26.38
C ARG A 467 11.72 -48.71 -25.92
N MET A 468 10.57 -48.09 -25.63
CA MET A 468 10.55 -46.75 -25.03
C MET A 468 11.07 -46.75 -23.59
N ILE A 469 10.70 -47.75 -22.78
CA ILE A 469 11.21 -47.91 -21.41
C ILE A 469 12.73 -48.19 -21.41
N GLU A 470 13.24 -48.99 -22.35
CA GLU A 470 14.68 -49.28 -22.48
C GLU A 470 15.54 -48.04 -22.78
N ARG A 471 14.92 -46.98 -23.35
CA ARG A 471 15.59 -45.71 -23.68
C ARG A 471 15.47 -44.67 -22.57
N LEU A 472 14.74 -44.96 -21.49
CA LEU A 472 14.60 -44.07 -20.36
C LEU A 472 15.87 -44.07 -19.50
N TRP A 473 16.22 -42.90 -18.96
CA TRP A 473 17.34 -42.79 -18.03
C TRP A 473 17.05 -43.51 -16.69
N GLY A 474 18.00 -44.31 -16.19
CA GLY A 474 17.79 -45.20 -15.04
C GLY A 474 17.19 -44.54 -13.78
N PRO A 475 17.70 -43.38 -13.33
CA PRO A 475 17.11 -42.65 -12.20
C PRO A 475 15.68 -42.13 -12.43
N SER A 476 15.28 -41.92 -13.68
CA SER A 476 13.94 -41.42 -14.05
C SER A 476 12.85 -42.49 -13.95
N HIS A 477 13.18 -43.76 -13.72
CA HIS A 477 12.16 -44.81 -13.55
C HIS A 477 11.20 -44.56 -12.37
N ASN A 478 11.59 -43.74 -11.38
CA ASN A 478 10.73 -43.41 -10.24
C ASN A 478 9.78 -42.22 -10.49
N SER A 479 10.04 -41.37 -11.49
CA SER A 479 9.34 -40.11 -11.74
C SER A 479 8.78 -39.97 -13.16
N ALA A 480 9.01 -40.95 -14.03
CA ALA A 480 8.53 -40.93 -15.40
C ALA A 480 7.01 -41.15 -15.49
N ILE A 481 6.39 -40.44 -16.43
CA ILE A 481 4.95 -40.43 -16.68
C ILE A 481 4.72 -40.65 -18.19
N TRP A 482 3.65 -41.36 -18.54
CA TRP A 482 3.16 -41.44 -19.91
C TRP A 482 2.20 -40.28 -20.22
N LEU A 483 2.46 -39.55 -21.30
CA LEU A 483 1.54 -38.56 -21.87
C LEU A 483 0.99 -39.05 -23.20
N MET A 484 -0.35 -38.97 -23.33
CA MET A 484 -1.08 -39.36 -24.54
C MET A 484 -2.45 -38.68 -24.61
N SER A 485 -3.05 -38.61 -25.80
CA SER A 485 -4.43 -38.15 -25.99
C SER A 485 -5.46 -39.23 -25.65
N ASN A 486 -6.73 -38.82 -25.54
CA ASN A 486 -7.84 -39.76 -25.31
C ASN A 486 -8.01 -40.77 -26.48
N GLU A 487 -7.68 -40.37 -27.71
CA GLU A 487 -7.72 -41.26 -28.88
C GLU A 487 -6.65 -42.35 -28.80
N VAL A 488 -5.43 -41.98 -28.39
CA VAL A 488 -4.31 -42.91 -28.21
C VAL A 488 -4.58 -43.84 -27.02
N LEU A 489 -5.19 -43.33 -25.95
CA LEU A 489 -5.59 -44.13 -24.80
C LEU A 489 -6.54 -45.27 -25.20
N GLY A 490 -7.49 -45.03 -26.11
CA GLY A 490 -8.37 -46.08 -26.64
C GLY A 490 -7.58 -47.23 -27.28
N VAL A 491 -6.60 -46.90 -28.14
CA VAL A 491 -5.73 -47.90 -28.80
C VAL A 491 -4.87 -48.67 -27.79
N VAL A 492 -4.40 -48.01 -26.73
CA VAL A 492 -3.61 -48.65 -25.66
C VAL A 492 -4.45 -49.55 -24.77
N LEU A 493 -5.71 -49.20 -24.51
CA LEU A 493 -6.65 -50.06 -23.76
C LEU A 493 -7.04 -51.31 -24.56
N ASP A 494 -7.22 -51.18 -25.88
CA ASP A 494 -7.47 -52.33 -26.76
C ASP A 494 -6.27 -53.30 -26.80
N LEU A 495 -5.05 -52.81 -26.59
CA LEU A 495 -3.84 -53.64 -26.50
C LEU A 495 -3.84 -54.57 -25.27
N ASP A 496 -4.42 -54.13 -24.14
CA ASP A 496 -4.57 -54.95 -22.93
C ASP A 496 -5.59 -56.08 -23.14
N ALA A 497 -6.68 -55.79 -23.85
CA ALA A 497 -7.70 -56.79 -24.20
C ALA A 497 -7.18 -57.90 -25.14
N ALA A 498 -6.11 -57.62 -25.89
CA ALA A 498 -5.49 -58.55 -26.84
C ALA A 498 -4.32 -59.36 -26.26
N SER A 499 -3.90 -59.12 -25.02
CA SER A 499 -2.71 -59.74 -24.40
C SER A 499 -3.07 -60.61 -23.19
N ASP A 500 -2.37 -61.74 -23.02
CA ASP A 500 -2.51 -62.62 -21.84
C ASP A 500 -1.83 -62.03 -20.58
N LYS A 501 -1.16 -60.88 -20.72
CA LYS A 501 -0.49 -60.13 -19.64
C LYS A 501 -1.20 -58.80 -19.41
N LYS A 502 -1.53 -58.50 -18.16
CA LYS A 502 -2.06 -57.19 -17.76
C LYS A 502 -0.99 -56.11 -17.93
N ILE A 503 -1.13 -55.33 -18.99
CA ILE A 503 -0.30 -54.18 -19.33
C ILE A 503 -0.85 -52.93 -18.63
N PHE A 504 -2.17 -52.86 -18.47
CA PHE A 504 -2.89 -51.79 -17.79
C PHE A 504 -3.28 -52.20 -16.36
N THR A 505 -2.96 -51.34 -15.38
CA THR A 505 -3.43 -51.50 -14.00
C THR A 505 -4.04 -50.22 -13.48
N THR A 506 -4.97 -50.35 -12.54
CA THR A 506 -5.55 -49.21 -11.81
C THR A 506 -5.36 -49.49 -10.34
N ASP A 507 -4.72 -48.55 -9.64
CA ASP A 507 -4.52 -48.67 -8.19
C ASP A 507 -5.79 -48.31 -7.42
N ALA A 508 -5.78 -48.59 -6.11
CA ALA A 508 -6.89 -48.26 -5.20
C ALA A 508 -7.24 -46.76 -5.19
N ASP A 509 -6.28 -45.89 -5.50
CA ASP A 509 -6.45 -44.43 -5.57
C ASP A 509 -7.02 -43.94 -6.92
N GLY A 510 -7.31 -44.85 -7.85
CA GLY A 510 -7.86 -44.54 -9.17
C GLY A 510 -6.84 -44.10 -10.23
N THR A 511 -5.55 -44.05 -9.89
CA THR A 511 -4.47 -43.76 -10.84
C THR A 511 -4.31 -44.90 -11.84
N ARG A 512 -4.32 -44.57 -13.13
CA ARG A 512 -4.12 -45.51 -14.23
C ARG A 512 -2.63 -45.65 -14.52
N ARG A 513 -2.14 -46.89 -14.62
CA ARG A 513 -0.73 -47.17 -14.91
C ARG A 513 -0.59 -48.06 -16.15
N LEU A 514 0.39 -47.71 -16.97
CA LEU A 514 0.84 -48.50 -18.13
C LEU A 514 2.26 -49.00 -17.85
N LEU A 515 2.44 -50.32 -17.81
CA LEU A 515 3.74 -50.95 -17.52
C LEU A 515 4.41 -50.42 -16.23
N SER A 516 3.61 -50.19 -15.18
CA SER A 516 3.99 -49.65 -13.86
C SER A 516 4.28 -48.14 -13.77
N TYR A 517 4.14 -47.37 -14.87
CA TYR A 517 4.23 -45.91 -14.84
C TYR A 517 2.84 -45.27 -14.95
N PRO A 518 2.57 -44.16 -14.25
CA PRO A 518 1.29 -43.45 -14.35
C PRO A 518 1.04 -42.89 -15.75
N ILE A 519 -0.24 -42.80 -16.13
CA ILE A 519 -0.72 -42.21 -17.37
C ILE A 519 -1.40 -40.89 -17.07
N GLU A 520 -0.97 -39.82 -17.74
CA GLU A 520 -1.61 -38.52 -17.75
C GLU A 520 -2.17 -38.25 -19.15
N VAL A 521 -3.47 -37.98 -19.22
CA VAL A 521 -4.17 -37.74 -20.49
C VAL A 521 -4.19 -36.24 -20.76
N CYS A 522 -3.68 -35.82 -21.92
CA CYS A 522 -3.55 -34.41 -22.28
C CYS A 522 -4.08 -34.14 -23.69
N GLU A 523 -4.83 -33.06 -23.88
CA GLU A 523 -5.42 -32.68 -25.18
C GLU A 523 -4.40 -32.03 -26.13
N TYR A 524 -3.23 -31.63 -25.60
CA TYR A 524 -2.20 -30.91 -26.35
C TYR A 524 -1.15 -31.83 -27.02
N THR A 525 -1.32 -33.15 -26.96
CA THR A 525 -0.43 -34.08 -27.67
C THR A 525 -0.76 -34.11 -29.16
N PRO A 526 0.23 -34.35 -30.05
CA PRO A 526 0.01 -34.53 -31.48
C PRO A 526 -1.03 -35.62 -31.82
N ALA A 527 -1.64 -35.51 -33.00
CA ALA A 527 -2.62 -36.48 -33.48
C ALA A 527 -2.03 -37.90 -33.58
N LEU A 528 -2.87 -38.91 -33.44
CA LEU A 528 -2.51 -40.32 -33.55
C LEU A 528 -1.64 -40.59 -34.79
N SER A 529 -0.56 -41.37 -34.64
CA SER A 529 0.44 -41.67 -35.68
C SER A 529 1.44 -40.55 -36.02
N SER A 530 1.40 -39.41 -35.33
CA SER A 530 2.44 -38.37 -35.43
C SER A 530 3.58 -38.63 -34.44
N VAL A 531 4.77 -38.07 -34.70
CA VAL A 531 5.90 -38.17 -33.77
C VAL A 531 5.52 -37.54 -32.43
N GLY A 532 5.65 -38.31 -31.34
CA GLY A 532 5.34 -37.83 -30.00
C GLY A 532 3.87 -37.90 -29.60
N ASP A 533 3.06 -38.72 -30.29
CA ASP A 533 1.69 -39.05 -29.87
C ASP A 533 1.64 -39.86 -28.56
N ILE A 534 2.67 -40.68 -28.31
CA ILE A 534 3.00 -41.28 -27.02
C ILE A 534 4.36 -40.73 -26.58
N LEU A 535 4.39 -40.10 -25.41
CA LEU A 535 5.59 -39.57 -24.79
C LEU A 535 5.79 -40.21 -23.41
N LEU A 536 6.96 -40.78 -23.17
CA LEU A 536 7.44 -41.18 -21.86
C LEU A 536 8.46 -40.15 -21.39
N GLY A 537 8.13 -39.41 -20.33
CA GLY A 537 8.94 -38.29 -19.90
C GLY A 537 9.03 -38.15 -18.39
N ASP A 538 10.21 -37.80 -17.89
CA ASP A 538 10.41 -37.32 -16.53
C ASP A 538 10.46 -35.79 -16.50
N PHE A 539 9.34 -35.18 -16.13
CA PHE A 539 9.18 -33.73 -16.11
C PHE A 539 9.91 -33.04 -14.95
N SER A 540 10.46 -33.78 -13.99
CA SER A 540 11.37 -33.20 -12.98
C SER A 540 12.65 -32.64 -13.61
N GLN A 541 13.03 -33.13 -14.79
CA GLN A 541 14.18 -32.66 -15.57
C GLN A 541 13.82 -31.55 -16.58
N TYR A 542 12.56 -31.08 -16.57
CA TYR A 542 12.10 -29.97 -17.39
C TYR A 542 12.14 -28.68 -16.58
N ILE A 543 12.95 -27.72 -17.01
CA ILE A 543 13.11 -26.45 -16.30
C ILE A 543 12.13 -25.45 -16.89
N VAL A 544 11.24 -24.91 -16.05
CA VAL A 544 10.33 -23.83 -16.42
C VAL A 544 10.86 -22.54 -15.79
N ALA A 545 11.06 -21.52 -16.61
CA ALA A 545 11.41 -20.18 -16.19
C ALA A 545 10.20 -19.27 -16.40
N GLN A 546 9.71 -18.71 -15.30
CA GLN A 546 8.64 -17.73 -15.31
C GLN A 546 9.26 -16.36 -15.02
N LYS A 547 8.94 -15.35 -15.85
CA LYS A 547 9.54 -14.02 -15.70
C LYS A 547 8.94 -13.25 -14.52
N ASP A 548 7.65 -13.45 -14.24
CA ASP A 548 6.88 -12.76 -13.20
C ASP A 548 5.86 -13.75 -12.59
N ASP A 549 5.77 -13.84 -11.25
CA ASP A 549 4.88 -14.80 -10.56
C ASP A 549 3.38 -14.58 -10.83
N ASN A 550 3.00 -13.38 -11.30
CA ASN A 550 1.61 -13.05 -11.64
C ASN A 550 1.47 -12.62 -13.12
N PRO A 551 0.38 -13.01 -13.80
CA PRO A 551 0.07 -12.50 -15.12
C PRO A 551 -0.17 -10.98 -15.08
N ASP A 552 0.41 -10.23 -16.02
CA ASP A 552 0.16 -8.79 -16.18
C ASP A 552 -1.28 -8.58 -16.62
N PHE A 553 -2.09 -7.92 -15.80
CA PHE A 553 -3.45 -7.50 -16.13
C PHE A 553 -3.46 -6.03 -16.55
N LEU A 554 -3.82 -5.76 -17.80
CA LEU A 554 -4.00 -4.42 -18.32
C LEU A 554 -5.44 -4.28 -18.85
N SER A 555 -6.22 -3.34 -18.32
CA SER A 555 -7.56 -3.03 -18.82
C SER A 555 -7.54 -1.70 -19.58
N SER A 556 -8.23 -1.63 -20.72
CA SER A 556 -8.36 -0.40 -21.49
C SER A 556 -9.79 -0.18 -21.92
N ILE A 557 -10.34 0.98 -21.54
CA ILE A 557 -11.65 1.48 -21.95
C ILE A 557 -11.60 2.17 -23.33
N HIS A 558 -10.41 2.48 -23.85
CA HIS A 558 -10.26 3.36 -25.03
C HIS A 558 -10.31 2.62 -26.37
N VAL A 559 -10.10 1.30 -26.40
CA VAL A 559 -10.02 0.54 -27.66
C VAL A 559 -11.40 0.29 -28.28
N LYS A 560 -12.46 0.29 -27.48
CA LYS A 560 -13.85 -0.01 -27.90
C LYS A 560 -14.88 1.00 -27.37
N PHE A 561 -14.51 2.27 -27.37
CA PHE A 561 -15.35 3.37 -26.87
C PHE A 561 -16.68 3.52 -27.63
N SER A 562 -16.72 3.18 -28.92
CA SER A 562 -17.93 3.26 -29.74
C SER A 562 -18.96 2.16 -29.47
N THR A 563 -18.56 1.07 -28.81
CA THR A 563 -19.41 -0.10 -28.54
C THR A 563 -19.67 -0.32 -27.05
N ASP A 564 -19.24 0.60 -26.17
CA ASP A 564 -19.38 0.50 -24.71
C ASP A 564 -18.81 -0.81 -24.13
N GLU A 565 -17.70 -1.29 -24.70
CA GLU A 565 -17.03 -2.52 -24.26
C GLU A 565 -15.64 -2.21 -23.68
N SER A 566 -15.29 -2.85 -22.56
CA SER A 566 -13.94 -2.79 -21.99
C SER A 566 -13.09 -3.96 -22.49
N ALA A 567 -11.88 -3.68 -23.00
CA ALA A 567 -10.94 -4.73 -23.41
C ALA A 567 -9.90 -5.00 -22.31
N PHE A 568 -9.66 -6.27 -22.01
CA PHE A 568 -8.64 -6.72 -21.06
C PHE A 568 -7.51 -7.44 -21.81
N LYS A 569 -6.26 -7.13 -21.47
CA LYS A 569 -5.07 -7.80 -21.95
C LYS A 569 -4.38 -8.47 -20.77
N LEU A 570 -4.36 -9.80 -20.80
CA LEU A 570 -3.59 -10.63 -19.89
C LEU A 570 -2.29 -11.04 -20.59
N ARG A 571 -1.13 -10.71 -20.00
CA ARG A 571 0.17 -11.18 -20.51
C ARG A 571 0.82 -12.07 -19.46
N TYR A 572 1.00 -13.34 -19.81
CA TYR A 572 1.74 -14.32 -19.03
C TYR A 572 2.98 -14.74 -19.79
N ARG A 573 4.17 -14.57 -19.20
CA ARG A 573 5.46 -14.89 -19.83
C ARG A 573 6.09 -16.08 -19.13
N VAL A 574 5.84 -17.25 -19.69
CA VAL A 574 6.49 -18.51 -19.31
C VAL A 574 7.31 -19.03 -20.48
N ASP A 575 8.50 -19.51 -20.15
CA ASP A 575 9.38 -20.25 -21.03
C ASP A 575 9.86 -21.53 -20.34
N GLY A 576 10.29 -22.52 -21.10
CA GLY A 576 10.76 -23.77 -20.54
C GLY A 576 11.61 -24.57 -21.51
N ALA A 577 12.59 -25.29 -20.97
CA ALA A 577 13.47 -26.15 -21.74
C ALA A 577 13.90 -27.37 -20.93
N PRO A 578 14.16 -28.52 -21.56
CA PRO A 578 14.82 -29.64 -20.89
C PRO A 578 16.17 -29.22 -20.30
N GLY A 579 16.45 -29.62 -19.05
CA GLY A 579 17.78 -29.40 -18.45
C GLY A 579 18.90 -30.16 -19.18
N TRP A 580 18.53 -31.18 -19.96
CA TRP A 580 19.44 -31.97 -20.79
C TRP A 580 19.55 -31.39 -22.19
N LYS A 581 20.78 -31.23 -22.68
CA LYS A 581 21.05 -30.74 -24.04
C LYS A 581 21.23 -31.86 -25.07
N THR A 582 21.69 -33.04 -24.64
CA THR A 582 21.91 -34.19 -25.52
C THR A 582 21.64 -35.50 -24.77
N PRO A 583 21.22 -36.59 -25.44
CA PRO A 583 21.11 -37.90 -24.82
C PRO A 583 22.49 -38.42 -24.38
N ILE A 584 22.52 -39.31 -23.39
CA ILE A 584 23.76 -39.85 -22.85
C ILE A 584 23.82 -41.35 -23.12
N THR A 585 25.01 -41.88 -23.45
CA THR A 585 25.27 -43.32 -23.48
C THR A 585 25.97 -43.72 -22.18
N PRO A 586 25.32 -44.53 -21.32
CA PRO A 586 25.95 -44.99 -20.07
C PRO A 586 27.22 -45.82 -20.36
N LYS A 587 28.24 -45.70 -19.50
CA LYS A 587 29.57 -46.32 -19.69
C LYS A 587 29.55 -47.84 -19.98
N ASN A 588 28.54 -48.56 -19.47
CA ASN A 588 28.40 -50.01 -19.61
C ASN A 588 27.26 -50.45 -20.55
N SER A 589 26.70 -49.53 -21.35
CA SER A 589 25.59 -49.81 -22.28
C SER A 589 25.91 -49.29 -23.68
N THR A 590 25.40 -49.98 -24.71
CA THR A 590 25.46 -49.52 -26.10
C THR A 590 24.26 -48.67 -26.51
N LEU A 591 23.23 -48.57 -25.64
CA LEU A 591 22.01 -47.81 -25.89
C LEU A 591 22.15 -46.36 -25.39
N THR A 592 21.74 -45.40 -26.23
CA THR A 592 21.55 -44.01 -25.81
C THR A 592 20.27 -43.90 -24.98
N VAL A 593 20.35 -43.18 -23.86
CA VAL A 593 19.22 -42.95 -22.94
C VAL A 593 18.94 -41.47 -22.75
N SER A 594 17.69 -41.13 -22.47
CA SER A 594 17.22 -39.78 -22.20
C SER A 594 16.06 -39.78 -21.19
N PRO A 595 15.86 -38.72 -20.40
CA PRO A 595 14.64 -38.51 -19.62
C PRO A 595 13.38 -38.34 -20.47
N PHE A 596 13.51 -38.06 -21.78
CA PHE A 596 12.39 -37.83 -22.69
C PHE A 596 12.47 -38.77 -23.90
N VAL A 597 11.46 -39.64 -24.05
CA VAL A 597 11.38 -40.64 -25.12
C VAL A 597 10.01 -40.58 -25.81
N ALA A 598 10.00 -40.31 -27.10
CA ALA A 598 8.80 -40.27 -27.93
C ALA A 598 8.70 -41.50 -28.84
N LEU A 599 7.47 -41.93 -29.14
CA LEU A 599 7.23 -42.88 -30.21
C LEU A 599 7.27 -42.14 -31.56
N GLY A 600 7.94 -42.74 -32.54
CA GLY A 600 8.02 -42.21 -33.90
C GLY A 600 6.71 -42.34 -34.66
N ALA A 601 6.59 -41.60 -35.75
CA ALA A 601 5.46 -41.70 -36.67
C ALA A 601 5.36 -43.13 -37.23
N ARG A 602 4.13 -43.65 -37.30
CA ARG A 602 3.88 -45.06 -37.66
C ARG A 602 2.89 -45.23 -38.80
#